data_AF-A0A377K6E1-F1
#
_entry.id   AF-A0A377K6E1-F1
#
_cell.length_a   1.000
_cell.length_b   1.000
_cell.length_c   1.000
_cell.angle_alpha   90.00
_cell.angle_beta   90.00
_cell.angle_gamma   90.00
#
_symmetry.space_group_name_H-M   'P 1'
#
loop_
_entity.id
_entity.type
_entity.pdbx_description
1 polymer ?
#
loop_
_entity_poly.entity_id
_entity_poly.type
_entity_poly.pdbx_seq_one_letter_code
_entity_poly.pdbx_strand_id
1 'polypeptide(L)' 'MMKLVGWAQSIVTFQGGASTHLDGVAFIFRVHLVLGMTIFLLFPFTRLVHVWSAPFEYFTRRYQIVRSRR' A
#
# COMPACT_ATOMS: atom_id res chain seq x y z
N MET A 1 0.48 4.71 20.02
CA MET A 1 0.93 4.17 18.70
C MET A 1 0.51 2.72 18.46
N MET A 2 0.51 1.84 19.47
CA MET A 2 0.12 0.42 19.33
C MET A 2 -1.31 0.17 18.80
N LYS A 3 -2.25 1.09 19.03
CA LYS A 3 -3.66 0.99 18.57
C LYS A 3 -3.81 1.00 17.05
N LEU A 4 -3.13 1.92 16.36
CA LEU A 4 -3.16 2.00 14.89
C LEU A 4 -2.48 0.81 14.24
N VAL A 5 -1.37 0.36 14.83
CA VAL A 5 -0.64 -0.82 14.38
C VAL A 5 -1.50 -2.08 14.56
N GLY A 6 -2.17 -2.23 15.70
CA GLY A 6 -3.11 -3.33 15.95
C GLY A 6 -4.25 -3.38 14.93
N TRP A 7 -4.87 -2.23 14.62
CA TRP A 7 -5.87 -2.13 13.55
C TRP A 7 -5.33 -2.61 12.20
N ALA A 8 -4.13 -2.14 11.80
CA ALA A 8 -3.53 -2.53 10.54
C ALA A 8 -3.21 -4.03 10.50
N GLN A 9 -2.65 -4.57 11.58
CA GLN A 9 -2.34 -5.99 11.74
C GLN A 9 -3.60 -6.86 11.61
N SER A 10 -4.68 -6.51 12.31
CA SER A 10 -5.92 -7.28 12.24
C SER A 10 -6.52 -7.28 10.83
N ILE A 11 -6.44 -6.18 10.09
CA ILE A 11 -6.91 -6.13 8.70
C ILE A 11 -6.08 -7.04 7.80
N VAL A 12 -4.74 -6.92 7.81
CA VAL A 12 -3.88 -7.67 6.89
C VAL A 12 -3.80 -9.16 7.24
N THR A 13 -4.06 -9.53 8.51
CA THR A 13 -4.15 -10.92 8.97
C THR A 13 -5.58 -11.47 8.98
N PHE A 14 -6.55 -10.70 8.45
CA PHE A 14 -7.97 -11.08 8.37
C PHE A 14 -8.60 -11.47 9.72
N GLN A 15 -8.15 -10.84 10.81
CA GLN A 15 -8.75 -10.96 12.13
C GLN A 15 -9.95 -10.01 12.25
N GLY A 16 -11.11 -10.57 12.60
CA GLY A 16 -12.33 -9.78 12.84
C GLY A 16 -12.19 -8.81 14.01
N GLY A 17 -13.05 -7.78 14.06
CA GLY A 17 -13.08 -6.82 15.17
C GLY A 17 -12.00 -5.74 15.13
N ALA A 18 -11.31 -5.56 14.01
CA ALA A 18 -10.22 -4.59 13.86
C ALA A 18 -10.61 -3.15 14.26
N SER A 19 -11.88 -2.76 14.09
CA SER A 19 -12.38 -1.43 14.45
C SER A 19 -12.27 -1.10 15.94
N THR A 20 -12.32 -2.10 16.82
CA THR A 20 -12.20 -1.93 18.28
C THR A 20 -10.83 -1.37 18.69
N HIS A 21 -9.79 -1.64 17.90
CA HIS A 21 -8.46 -1.07 18.13
C HIS A 21 -8.42 0.46 17.92
N LEU A 22 -9.42 1.04 17.24
CA LEU A 22 -9.52 2.49 16.98
C LEU A 22 -10.35 3.25 18.03
N ASP A 23 -10.74 2.59 19.12
CA ASP A 23 -11.50 3.21 20.21
C ASP A 23 -10.65 4.23 20.99
N GLY A 24 -11.19 5.44 21.15
CA GLY A 24 -10.50 6.57 21.78
C GLY A 24 -9.37 7.19 20.96
N VAL A 25 -9.21 6.82 19.68
CA VAL A 25 -8.24 7.45 18.78
C VAL A 25 -8.77 8.79 18.27
N ALA A 26 -7.91 9.80 18.24
CA ALA A 26 -8.26 11.13 17.72
C ALA A 26 -8.78 11.08 16.27
N PHE A 27 -9.76 11.94 15.97
CA PHE A 27 -10.47 11.94 14.70
C PHE A 27 -9.55 12.11 13.48
N ILE A 28 -8.47 12.88 13.61
CA ILE A 28 -7.48 13.09 12.54
C ILE A 28 -6.91 11.78 11.99
N PHE A 29 -6.66 10.79 12.85
CA PHE A 29 -6.16 9.49 12.41
C PHE A 29 -7.22 8.71 11.64
N ARG A 30 -8.51 8.81 12.04
CA ARG A 30 -9.61 8.16 11.31
C ARG A 30 -9.74 8.70 9.89
N VAL A 31 -9.67 10.03 9.73
CA VAL A 31 -9.69 10.68 8.41
C VAL A 31 -8.49 10.23 7.57
N HIS A 32 -7.29 10.18 8.16
CA HIS A 32 -6.09 9.72 7.46
C HIS A 32 -6.20 8.26 6.99
N LEU A 33 -6.71 7.36 7.85
CA LEU A 33 -6.91 5.95 7.48
C LEU A 33 -7.91 5.79 6.34
N VAL A 34 -9.04 6.49 6.40
CA VAL A 34 -10.06 6.47 5.34
C VAL A 34 -9.46 6.98 4.02
N LEU A 35 -8.80 8.14 4.04
CA LEU A 35 -8.16 8.69 2.85
C LEU A 35 -7.12 7.73 2.27
N GLY A 36 -6.28 7.13 3.11
CA GLY A 36 -5.29 6.14 2.69
C GLY A 36 -5.92 4.93 2.00
N MET A 37 -6.96 4.35 2.60
CA MET A 37 -7.70 3.22 2.00
C MET A 37 -8.37 3.62 0.67
N THR A 38 -8.92 4.83 0.58
CA THR A 38 -9.49 5.35 -0.68
C THR A 38 -8.43 5.50 -1.77
N ILE A 39 -7.22 5.96 -1.43
CA ILE A 39 -6.10 6.03 -2.39
C ILE A 39 -5.75 4.63 -2.90
N PHE A 40 -5.67 3.62 -2.02
CA PHE A 40 -5.43 2.24 -2.42
C PHE A 40 -6.56 1.67 -3.30
N LEU A 41 -7.81 2.04 -3.06
CA LEU A 41 -8.95 1.66 -3.90
C LEU A 41 -8.88 2.29 -5.29
N LEU A 42 -8.49 3.57 -5.38
CA LEU A 42 -8.34 4.31 -6.64
C LEU A 42 -7.01 4.02 -7.35
N PHE A 43 -6.07 3.38 -6.66
CA PHE A 43 -4.73 3.09 -7.14
C PHE A 43 -4.65 2.54 -8.59
N PRO A 44 -5.43 1.51 -8.99
CA PRO A 44 -5.31 0.94 -10.34
C PRO A 44 -5.85 1.86 -11.45
N PHE A 45 -6.62 2.89 -11.11
CA PHE A 45 -7.25 3.81 -12.05
C PHE A 45 -6.51 5.14 -12.19
N THR A 46 -5.38 5.29 -11.51
CA THR A 46 -4.61 6.53 -11.49
C THR A 46 -3.18 6.29 -11.98
N ARG A 47 -2.43 7.38 -12.19
CA ARG A 47 -1.01 7.32 -12.49
C ARG A 47 -0.18 6.61 -11.41
N LEU A 48 -0.71 6.36 -10.21
CA LEU A 48 0.00 5.72 -9.11
C LEU A 48 0.44 4.27 -9.41
N VAL A 49 -0.13 3.65 -10.45
CA VAL A 49 0.30 2.32 -10.95
C VAL A 49 1.81 2.23 -11.23
N HIS A 50 2.49 3.36 -11.52
CA HIS A 50 3.94 3.41 -11.73
C HIS A 50 4.77 2.89 -10.55
N VAL A 51 4.22 2.84 -9.33
CA VAL A 51 4.89 2.26 -8.16
C VAL A 51 5.30 0.80 -8.40
N TRP A 52 4.53 0.05 -9.19
CA TRP A 52 4.86 -1.34 -9.57
C TRP A 52 6.00 -1.44 -10.59
N SER A 53 6.31 -0.37 -11.32
CA SER A 53 7.38 -0.32 -12.31
C SER A 53 8.70 0.22 -11.76
N ALA A 54 8.90 0.14 -10.43
CA ALA A 54 10.13 0.57 -9.78
C ALA A 54 11.34 -0.18 -10.38
N PRO A 55 12.35 0.53 -10.94
CA PRO A 55 13.38 -0.08 -11.77
C PRO A 55 14.52 -0.70 -10.95
N PHE A 56 14.21 -1.59 -10.01
CA PHE A 56 15.22 -2.27 -9.19
C PHE A 56 16.14 -3.19 -10.02
N GLU A 57 15.60 -3.78 -11.09
CA GLU A 57 16.38 -4.63 -12.01
C GLU A 57 17.48 -3.83 -12.74
N TYR A 58 17.34 -2.52 -12.87
CA TYR A 58 18.32 -1.69 -13.58
C TYR A 58 19.72 -1.74 -12.95
N PHE A 59 19.81 -1.97 -11.63
CA PHE A 59 21.09 -2.06 -10.93
C PHE A 59 21.95 -3.25 -11.37
N THR A 60 21.34 -4.34 -11.83
CA THR A 60 22.04 -5.56 -12.26
C THR A 60 21.94 -5.80 -13.77
N ARG A 61 21.18 -4.97 -14.48
CA ARG A 61 20.92 -5.11 -15.91
C ARG A 61 22.16 -4.78 -16.74
N ARG A 62 22.45 -5.60 -17.75
CA ARG A 62 23.48 -5.29 -18.76
C ARG A 62 23.06 -4.07 -19.58
N TYR A 63 24.04 -3.22 -19.93
CA TYR A 63 23.80 -1.98 -20.68
C TYR A 63 23.12 -2.21 -22.02
N GLN A 64 23.60 -3.18 -22.79
CA GLN A 64 23.07 -3.48 -24.11
C GLN A 64 22.01 -4.59 -24.03
N ILE A 65 20.77 -4.25 -24.40
CA ILE A 65 19.69 -5.21 -24.61
C ILE A 65 19.36 -5.26 -26.10
N VAL A 66 19.46 -6.44 -26.70
CA VAL A 66 19.03 -6.73 -28.07
C VAL A 66 17.97 -7.82 -28.00
N ARG A 67 16.80 -7.58 -28.62
CA ARG A 67 15.72 -8.59 -28.72
C ARG A 67 15.78 -9.27 -30.08
N SER A 68 15.77 -10.61 -30.09
CA SER A 68 15.67 -11.41 -31.32
C SER A 68 14.22 -11.47 -31.81
N ARG A 69 14.02 -11.72 -33.11
CA ARG A 69 12.70 -11.76 -33.77
C ARG A 69 12.06 -13.15 -33.83
N ARG A 70 12.77 -14.19 -33.37
CA ARG A 70 12.36 -15.59 -33.48
C ARG A 70 11.42 -16.01 -32.36
#